data_AF-A0A6M6JQ71-F1
#
_entry.id   AF-A0A6M6JQ71-F1
#
_cell.length_a   1.000
_cell.length_b   1.000
_cell.length_c   1.000
_cell.angle_alpha   90.00
_cell.angle_beta   90.00
_cell.angle_gamma   90.00
#
_symmetry.space_group_name_H-M   'P 1'
#
loop_
_entity.id
_entity.type
_entity.pdbx_description
1 polymer ?
#
loop_
_entity_poly.entity_id
_entity_poly.type
_entity_poly.pdbx_seq_one_letter_code
_entity_poly.pdbx_strand_id
1 'polypeptide(L)' 'MTTTPQQPDGWPADDFISTEELVRRQGVRPLTSVTDLAADIDPFESDEEYDEFLADLYASRRADSA' A
#
# COMPACT_ATOMS: atom_id res chain seq x y z
N MET A 1 -6.82 -10.79 -16.92
CA MET A 1 -7.60 -11.64 -16.01
C MET A 1 -7.20 -11.23 -14.59
N THR A 2 -7.85 -10.22 -14.03
CA THR A 2 -7.54 -9.74 -12.68
C THR A 2 -8.22 -10.68 -11.69
N THR A 3 -7.46 -11.47 -10.95
CA THR A 3 -8.02 -12.29 -9.86
C THR A 3 -8.41 -11.35 -8.75
N THR A 4 -9.72 -11.23 -8.50
CA THR A 4 -10.22 -10.56 -7.29
C THR A 4 -9.72 -11.35 -6.08
N PRO A 5 -8.98 -10.74 -5.15
CA PRO A 5 -8.57 -11.43 -3.95
C PRO A 5 -9.84 -11.85 -3.19
N GLN A 6 -9.95 -13.15 -2.93
CA GLN A 6 -11.03 -13.71 -2.14
C GLN A 6 -10.66 -13.61 -0.66
N GLN A 7 -11.69 -13.58 0.20
CA GLN A 7 -11.50 -13.61 1.64
C GLN A 7 -10.63 -14.81 2.03
N PRO A 8 -9.54 -14.62 2.80
CA PRO A 8 -8.77 -15.74 3.32
C PRO A 8 -9.62 -16.57 4.28
N ASP A 9 -9.49 -17.89 4.22
CA ASP A 9 -10.18 -18.80 5.13
C ASP A 9 -9.82 -18.47 6.59
N GLY A 10 -10.84 -18.17 7.41
CA GLY A 10 -10.68 -17.90 8.84
C GLY A 10 -10.72 -16.42 9.27
N TRP A 11 -10.88 -15.46 8.33
CA TRP A 11 -11.14 -14.07 8.69
C TRP A 11 -12.61 -13.81 9.04
N PRO A 12 -12.91 -12.92 10.01
CA PRO A 12 -14.27 -12.47 10.27
C PRO A 12 -14.86 -11.86 8.99
N ALA A 13 -16.04 -12.36 8.57
CA ALA A 13 -16.69 -11.88 7.35
C ALA A 13 -17.08 -10.39 7.42
N ASP A 14 -17.24 -9.84 8.63
CA ASP A 14 -17.62 -8.45 8.85
C ASP A 14 -16.49 -7.44 8.56
N ASP A 15 -15.22 -7.90 8.56
CA ASP A 15 -14.05 -7.04 8.34
C ASP A 15 -13.51 -7.10 6.90
N PHE A 16 -14.00 -8.04 6.09
CA PHE A 16 -13.52 -8.21 4.71
C PHE A 16 -14.29 -7.31 3.73
N ILE A 17 -13.56 -6.43 3.05
CA ILE A 17 -14.09 -5.64 1.93
C ILE A 17 -13.41 -6.11 0.65
N SER A 18 -14.22 -6.50 -0.35
CA SER A 18 -13.69 -6.93 -1.65
C SER A 18 -12.96 -5.78 -2.36
N THR A 19 -11.99 -6.11 -3.22
CA THR A 19 -11.28 -5.08 -4.00
C THR A 19 -12.22 -4.25 -4.86
N GLU A 20 -13.25 -4.87 -5.44
CA GLU A 20 -14.26 -4.16 -6.24
C GLU A 20 -15.03 -3.14 -5.38
N GLU A 21 -15.39 -3.50 -4.16
CA GLU A 21 -16.06 -2.62 -3.22
C GLU A 21 -15.13 -1.48 -2.74
N LEU A 22 -13.84 -1.77 -2.50
CA LEU A 22 -12.84 -0.75 -2.18
C LEU A 22 -12.65 0.24 -3.34
N VAL A 23 -12.57 -0.25 -4.58
CA VAL A 23 -12.45 0.60 -5.78
C VAL A 23 -13.66 1.52 -5.89
N ARG A 24 -14.87 0.99 -5.67
CA ARG A 24 -16.11 1.77 -5.69
C ARG A 24 -16.14 2.86 -4.60
N ARG A 25 -15.71 2.53 -3.37
CA ARG A 25 -15.74 3.45 -2.22
C ARG A 25 -14.68 4.55 -2.32
N GLN A 26 -13.48 4.22 -2.77
CA GLN A 26 -12.36 5.14 -2.80
C GLN A 26 -12.24 5.89 -4.14
N GLY A 27 -13.01 5.50 -5.16
CA GLY A 27 -12.98 6.14 -6.47
C GLY A 27 -11.63 6.03 -7.19
N VAL A 28 -10.83 5.01 -6.83
CA VAL A 28 -9.48 4.83 -7.34
C VAL A 28 -9.48 4.38 -8.80
N ARG A 29 -8.50 4.85 -9.57
CA ARG A 29 -8.32 4.51 -10.98
C ARG A 29 -7.09 3.63 -11.18
N PRO A 30 -7.07 2.75 -12.21
CA PRO A 30 -5.88 1.99 -12.56
C PRO A 30 -4.70 2.91 -12.86
N LEU A 31 -3.52 2.53 -12.40
CA LEU A 31 -2.26 3.20 -12.74
C LEU A 31 -1.91 2.89 -14.19
N THR A 32 -1.57 3.93 -14.95
CA THR A 32 -1.15 3.86 -16.36
C THR A 32 0.34 4.14 -16.53
N SER A 33 0.95 4.81 -15.55
CA SER A 33 2.36 5.18 -15.52
C SER A 33 2.90 5.17 -14.08
N VAL A 34 4.23 5.14 -13.95
CA VAL A 34 4.91 5.37 -12.68
C VAL A 34 4.60 6.75 -12.11
N THR A 35 4.36 7.74 -12.97
CA THR A 35 3.96 9.08 -12.54
C THR A 35 2.64 9.08 -11.79
N ASP A 36 1.74 8.14 -12.07
CA ASP A 36 0.45 8.03 -11.38
C ASP A 36 0.62 7.54 -9.92
N LEU A 37 1.78 7.01 -9.56
CA LEU A 37 2.16 6.64 -8.18
C LEU A 37 2.73 7.82 -7.39
N ALA A 38 3.15 8.89 -8.06
CA ALA A 38 3.64 10.06 -7.36
C ALA A 38 2.48 10.65 -6.54
N ALA A 39 2.69 10.80 -5.24
CA ALA A 39 1.70 11.46 -4.40
C ALA A 39 1.54 12.92 -4.85
N ASP A 40 0.30 13.40 -4.92
CA ASP A 40 0.01 14.81 -5.24
C ASP A 40 0.60 15.77 -4.18
N ILE A 41 0.82 15.25 -2.96
CA ILE A 41 1.39 15.95 -1.82
C ILE A 41 2.55 15.10 -1.33
N ASP A 42 3.68 15.74 -1.00
CA ASP A 42 4.80 15.06 -0.40
C ASP A 42 4.37 14.41 0.94
N PRO A 43 4.50 13.08 1.09
CA PRO A 43 4.13 12.40 2.32
C PRO A 43 5.07 12.69 3.47
N PHE A 44 6.26 13.27 3.23
CA PHE A 44 7.22 13.63 4.24
C PHE A 44 7.21 15.13 4.52
N GLU A 45 7.30 15.49 5.79
CA GLU A 45 7.38 16.88 6.22
C GLU A 45 8.77 17.49 5.95
N SER A 46 9.78 16.64 5.76
CA SER A 46 11.15 17.04 5.46
C SER A 46 11.99 15.91 4.83
N ASP A 47 13.09 16.28 4.18
CA ASP A 47 14.09 15.32 3.68
C ASP A 47 14.71 14.49 4.82
N GLU A 48 14.83 15.05 6.03
CA GLU A 48 15.37 14.36 7.20
C GLU A 48 14.45 13.21 7.66
N GLU A 49 13.13 13.45 7.69
CA GLU A 49 12.15 12.41 7.99
C GLU A 49 12.19 11.28 6.95
N TYR A 50 12.35 11.63 5.67
CA TYR A 50 12.49 10.66 4.60
C TYR A 50 13.73 9.78 4.78
N ASP A 51 14.87 10.38 5.13
CA ASP A 51 16.11 9.66 5.38
C ASP A 51 16.01 8.73 6.61
N GLU A 52 15.37 9.18 7.68
CA GLU A 52 15.09 8.37 8.88
C GLU A 52 14.21 7.17 8.54
N PHE A 53 13.13 7.38 7.79
CA PHE A 53 12.24 6.32 7.33
C PHE A 53 12.99 5.27 6.50
N LEU A 54 13.84 5.71 5.56
CA LEU A 54 14.63 4.79 4.76
C LEU A 54 15.62 3.98 5.61
N ALA A 55 16.27 4.62 6.59
CA ALA A 55 17.20 3.94 7.48
C ALA A 55 16.52 2.82 8.26
N ASP A 56 15.35 3.10 8.85
CA ASP A 56 14.56 2.11 9.59
C ASP A 56 14.05 0.98 8.69
N LEU A 57 13.50 1.31 7.50
CA LEU A 57 13.02 0.32 6.54
C LEU A 57 14.13 -0.65 6.11
N TYR A 58 15.33 -0.13 5.81
CA TYR A 58 16.47 -0.96 5.43
C TYR A 58 17.07 -1.75 6.60
N ALA A 59 16.95 -1.27 7.83
CA ALA A 59 17.34 -2.03 9.01
C ALA A 59 16.39 -3.21 9.21
N SER A 60 15.08 -2.95 9.22
CA SER A 60 14.02 -3.95 9.38
C SER A 60 14.10 -5.06 8.33
N ARG A 61 14.20 -4.70 7.05
CA ARG A 61 14.31 -5.68 5.95
C ARG A 61 15.53 -6.60 6.09
N ARG A 62 16.66 -6.07 6.56
CA ARG A 62 17.89 -6.84 6.72
C ARG A 62 17.85 -7.71 7.98
N ALA A 63 17.11 -7.32 9.01
CA ALA A 63 16.91 -8.13 10.20
C ALA A 63 16.11 -9.41 9.89
N ASP A 64 15.10 -9.34 9.02
CA ASP A 64 14.34 -10.53 8.58
C ASP A 64 15.14 -11.52 7.73
N SER A 65 16.31 -11.10 7.23
CA SER A 65 17.18 -11.90 6.37
C SER A 65 18.38 -12.51 7.11
N ALA A 66 18.53 -12.22 8.41
CA ALA A 66 19.66 -12.64 9.26
C ALA A 66 19.26 -13.77 10.22
#